data_AF-A0A2M7XYY4-F1
#
_entry.id   AF-A0A2M7XYY4-F1
#
_cell.length_a   1.000
_cell.length_b   1.000
_cell.length_c   1.000
_cell.angle_alpha   90.00
_cell.angle_beta   90.00
_cell.angle_gamma   90.00
#
_symmetry.space_group_name_H-M   'P 1'
#
loop_
_entity.id
_entity.type
_entity.pdbx_description
1 polymer ?
#
loop_
_entity_poly.entity_id
_entity_poly.type
_entity_poly.pdbx_seq_one_letter_code
_entity_poly.pdbx_strand_id
1 'polypeptide(L)'
;MELLERVRWEVFLKEKTCKYILFTVKSYDTESTINKIKNYITDDAVVITPQNGINNDLMLSKVLGKKRVIPALTKGGYNSPNLGHFKNLGFAIFEFGEYDGKISPRLTEFAKICNKAGIETIVSKQIQTERWKKYIVNCTFNIISAITKLRVDQILNSFEIRNLCVRTMKELIIIYRIRFETCP
;
A
#
# COMPACT_ATOMS: atom_id res chain seq x y z
N MET A 1 17.99 13.52 -21.00
CA MET A 1 17.22 12.71 -20.02
C MET A 1 16.44 11.69 -20.82
N GLU A 2 17.02 10.50 -20.99
CA GLU A 2 16.34 9.38 -21.64
C GLU A 2 15.03 9.09 -20.91
N LEU A 3 13.96 9.00 -21.70
CA LEU A 3 12.70 8.40 -21.30
C LEU A 3 13.04 7.02 -20.72
N LEU A 4 12.95 6.88 -19.39
CA LEU A 4 12.91 5.59 -18.72
C LEU A 4 12.03 4.67 -19.56
N GLU A 5 12.62 3.64 -20.16
CA GLU A 5 11.89 2.60 -20.88
C GLU A 5 10.81 2.09 -19.94
N ARG A 6 9.59 2.60 -20.12
CA ARG A 6 8.45 2.19 -19.32
C ARG A 6 8.23 0.74 -19.69
N VAL A 7 8.33 -0.15 -18.71
CA VAL A 7 7.87 -1.53 -18.83
C VAL A 7 6.52 -1.52 -19.53
N ARG A 8 6.47 -2.11 -20.72
CA ARG A 8 5.20 -2.35 -21.40
C ARG A 8 4.52 -3.47 -20.64
N TRP A 9 3.40 -3.13 -20.02
CA TRP A 9 2.54 -4.12 -19.38
C TRP A 9 1.79 -4.88 -20.47
N GLU A 10 2.07 -6.17 -20.61
CA GLU A 10 1.26 -7.08 -21.41
C GLU A 10 0.27 -7.80 -20.49
N VAL A 11 -1.01 -7.79 -20.89
CA VAL A 11 -2.02 -8.61 -20.22
C VAL A 11 -1.87 -10.02 -20.77
N PHE A 12 -1.21 -10.89 -20.01
CA PHE A 12 -1.06 -12.31 -20.36
C PHE A 12 -2.29 -13.17 -19.98
N LEU A 13 -3.35 -12.55 -19.46
CA LEU A 13 -4.56 -13.25 -19.03
C LEU A 13 -5.39 -13.63 -20.26
N LYS A 14 -5.28 -14.90 -20.68
CA LYS A 14 -6.13 -15.47 -21.74
C LYS A 14 -7.51 -15.89 -21.22
N GLU A 15 -7.64 -16.13 -19.92
CA GLU A 15 -8.88 -16.60 -19.27
C GLU A 15 -9.02 -16.02 -17.85
N LYS A 16 -10.26 -15.96 -17.32
CA LYS A 16 -10.54 -15.54 -15.94
C LYS A 16 -10.12 -16.62 -14.94
N THR A 17 -8.89 -16.57 -14.41
CA THR A 17 -8.35 -17.65 -13.55
C THR A 17 -7.81 -17.20 -12.19
N CYS A 18 -7.68 -15.89 -11.92
CA CYS A 18 -7.03 -15.41 -10.70
C CYS A 18 -8.02 -15.09 -9.57
N LYS A 19 -8.05 -15.95 -8.54
CA LYS A 19 -8.80 -15.72 -7.29
C LYS A 19 -8.27 -14.54 -6.46
N TYR A 20 -6.94 -14.37 -6.41
CA TYR A 20 -6.29 -13.29 -5.67
C TYR A 20 -5.45 -12.43 -6.60
N ILE A 21 -5.56 -11.11 -6.47
CA ILE A 21 -4.85 -10.13 -7.29
C ILE A 21 -4.13 -9.16 -6.37
N LEU A 22 -2.80 -9.13 -6.45
CA LEU A 22 -1.99 -8.09 -5.81
C LEU A 22 -1.96 -6.85 -6.71
N PHE A 23 -2.60 -5.78 -6.25
CA PHE A 23 -2.69 -4.54 -7.00
C PHE A 23 -1.56 -3.58 -6.59
N THR A 24 -0.49 -3.53 -7.39
CA THR A 24 0.80 -2.92 -7.00
C THR A 24 1.29 -1.81 -7.96
N VAL A 25 0.41 -1.31 -8.84
CA VAL A 25 0.74 -0.15 -9.70
C VAL A 25 0.99 1.11 -8.86
N LYS A 26 1.48 2.18 -9.49
CA LYS A 26 1.58 3.47 -8.80
C LYS A 26 0.18 4.06 -8.60
N SER A 27 -0.02 4.80 -7.51
CA SER A 27 -1.36 5.25 -7.10
C SER A 27 -2.08 6.11 -8.16
N TYR A 28 -1.33 6.82 -9.01
CA TYR A 28 -1.89 7.59 -10.14
C TYR A 28 -2.39 6.71 -11.31
N ASP A 29 -1.97 5.45 -11.38
CA ASP A 29 -2.41 4.50 -12.41
C ASP A 29 -3.57 3.60 -11.94
N THR A 30 -3.98 3.68 -10.68
CA THR A 30 -4.94 2.74 -10.08
C THR A 30 -6.27 2.71 -10.84
N GLU A 31 -6.86 3.86 -11.17
CA GLU A 31 -8.16 3.93 -11.85
C GLU A 31 -8.08 3.42 -13.29
N SER A 32 -7.05 3.85 -14.01
CA SER A 32 -6.85 3.43 -15.40
C SER A 32 -6.58 1.92 -15.49
N THR A 33 -5.83 1.37 -14.53
CA THR A 33 -5.47 -0.04 -14.50
C THR A 33 -6.68 -0.90 -14.15
N ILE A 34 -7.45 -0.54 -13.11
CA ILE A 34 -8.59 -1.37 -12.71
C ILE A 34 -9.65 -1.42 -13.80
N ASN A 35 -9.89 -0.31 -14.50
CA ASN A 35 -10.84 -0.28 -15.61
C ASN A 35 -10.41 -1.16 -16.80
N LYS A 36 -9.09 -1.31 -17.02
CA LYS A 36 -8.56 -2.24 -18.03
C LYS A 36 -8.73 -3.70 -17.62
N ILE A 37 -8.42 -4.04 -16.36
CA ILE A 37 -8.37 -5.45 -15.94
C ILE A 37 -9.70 -6.00 -15.44
N LYS A 38 -10.70 -5.16 -15.08
CA LYS A 38 -11.94 -5.61 -14.43
C LYS A 38 -12.73 -6.66 -15.23
N ASN A 39 -12.62 -6.65 -16.56
CA ASN A 39 -13.30 -7.62 -17.43
C ASN A 39 -12.55 -8.96 -17.55
N TYR A 40 -11.28 -9.01 -17.12
CA TYR A 40 -10.40 -10.18 -17.21
C TYR A 40 -10.26 -10.94 -15.87
N ILE A 41 -10.93 -10.49 -14.82
CA ILE A 41 -10.86 -11.08 -13.49
C ILE A 41 -12.17 -11.81 -13.17
N THR A 42 -12.11 -12.86 -12.34
CA THR A 42 -13.30 -13.60 -11.93
C THR A 42 -14.18 -12.73 -11.04
N ASP A 43 -15.49 -12.98 -11.03
CA ASP A 43 -16.45 -12.16 -10.28
C ASP A 43 -16.27 -12.30 -8.75
N ASP A 44 -15.67 -13.40 -8.32
CA ASP A 44 -15.28 -13.69 -6.93
C ASP A 44 -13.83 -13.27 -6.62
N ALA A 45 -13.09 -12.69 -7.57
CA ALA A 45 -11.71 -12.29 -7.35
C ALA A 45 -11.59 -11.28 -6.21
N VAL A 46 -10.58 -11.50 -5.37
CA VAL A 46 -10.19 -10.64 -4.26
C VAL A 46 -8.97 -9.82 -4.67
N VAL A 47 -9.12 -8.50 -4.66
CA VAL A 47 -8.06 -7.55 -4.96
C VAL A 47 -7.46 -7.03 -3.65
N ILE A 48 -6.19 -7.36 -3.42
CA ILE A 48 -5.41 -6.87 -2.27
C ILE A 48 -4.52 -5.72 -2.72
N THR A 49 -4.61 -4.57 -2.06
CA THR A 49 -3.87 -3.35 -2.45
C THR A 49 -2.86 -2.91 -1.37
N PRO A 50 -1.57 -3.29 -1.48
CA PRO A 50 -0.50 -2.78 -0.61
C PRO A 50 0.02 -1.38 -0.95
N GLN A 51 -0.54 -0.73 -1.98
CA GLN A 51 -0.06 0.55 -2.50
C GLN A 51 0.07 1.60 -1.39
N ASN A 52 1.15 2.39 -1.44
CA ASN A 52 1.33 3.53 -0.54
C ASN A 52 0.16 4.52 -0.66
N GLY A 53 -0.30 5.02 0.48
CA GLY A 53 -1.47 5.91 0.58
C GLY A 53 -2.68 5.21 1.19
N ILE A 54 -3.74 5.99 1.37
CA ILE A 54 -4.92 5.62 2.18
C ILE A 54 -6.23 5.54 1.38
N ASN A 55 -6.22 5.85 0.09
CA ASN A 55 -7.43 5.95 -0.73
C ASN A 55 -7.52 4.93 -1.89
N ASN A 56 -6.45 4.19 -2.19
CA ASN A 56 -6.42 3.26 -3.34
C ASN A 56 -7.51 2.17 -3.23
N ASP A 57 -7.66 1.60 -2.04
CA ASP A 57 -8.71 0.64 -1.69
C ASP A 57 -10.12 1.20 -1.87
N LEU A 58 -10.34 2.47 -1.51
CA LEU A 58 -11.63 3.13 -1.69
C LEU A 58 -11.93 3.33 -3.17
N MET A 59 -10.93 3.72 -3.96
CA MET A 59 -11.10 3.86 -5.40
C MET A 59 -11.38 2.51 -6.08
N LEU A 60 -10.61 1.48 -5.75
CA LEU A 60 -10.85 0.12 -6.24
C LEU A 60 -12.26 -0.36 -5.84
N SER A 61 -12.69 -0.04 -4.62
CA SER A 61 -14.03 -0.41 -4.11
C SER A 61 -15.17 0.28 -4.85
N LYS A 62 -14.96 1.46 -5.45
CA LYS A 62 -15.96 2.11 -6.32
C LYS A 62 -16.20 1.34 -7.60
N VAL A 63 -15.18 0.64 -8.11
CA VAL A 63 -15.25 -0.12 -9.37
C VAL A 63 -15.66 -1.58 -9.13
N LEU A 64 -15.13 -2.21 -8.07
CA LEU A 64 -15.31 -3.65 -7.82
C LEU A 64 -16.33 -3.97 -6.72
N GLY A 65 -16.71 -2.98 -5.92
CA GLY A 65 -17.44 -3.17 -4.67
C GLY A 65 -16.51 -3.51 -3.49
N LYS A 66 -16.86 -2.99 -2.30
CA LYS A 66 -16.07 -3.16 -1.06
C LYS A 66 -15.78 -4.62 -0.71
N LYS A 67 -16.72 -5.53 -0.99
CA LYS A 67 -16.58 -6.97 -0.68
C LYS A 67 -15.44 -7.64 -1.44
N ARG A 68 -14.91 -7.05 -2.51
CA ARG A 68 -13.83 -7.63 -3.33
C ARG A 68 -12.47 -7.00 -3.07
N VAL A 69 -12.38 -5.99 -2.19
CA VAL A 69 -11.14 -5.26 -1.95
C VAL A 69 -10.66 -5.49 -0.53
N ILE A 70 -9.39 -5.82 -0.38
CA ILE A 70 -8.69 -5.92 0.91
C ILE A 70 -7.65 -4.80 0.97
N PRO A 71 -7.79 -3.83 1.89
CA PRO A 71 -6.73 -2.87 2.15
C PRO A 71 -5.51 -3.59 2.73
N ALA A 72 -4.32 -3.16 2.31
CA ALA A 72 -3.07 -3.70 2.79
C ALA A 72 -1.98 -2.63 2.85
N LEU A 73 -0.85 -3.00 3.44
CA LEU A 73 0.39 -2.23 3.42
C LEU A 73 1.59 -3.17 3.44
N THR A 74 2.71 -2.66 2.96
CA THR A 74 4.03 -3.27 3.20
C THR A 74 4.87 -2.39 4.12
N LYS A 75 5.64 -3.00 5.02
CA LYS A 75 6.69 -2.36 5.81
C LYS A 75 8.00 -2.98 5.33
N GLY A 76 8.91 -2.19 4.77
CA GLY A 76 10.18 -2.69 4.26
C GLY A 76 10.83 -1.76 3.26
N GLY A 77 12.12 -1.96 3.03
CA GLY A 77 12.92 -1.21 2.07
C GLY A 77 13.22 -2.05 0.84
N TYR A 78 12.86 -1.56 -0.34
CA TYR A 78 13.18 -2.20 -1.60
C TYR A 78 13.84 -1.20 -2.54
N ASN A 79 14.88 -1.64 -3.23
CA ASN A 79 15.48 -0.89 -4.32
C ASN A 79 15.41 -1.73 -5.61
N SER A 80 15.19 -1.07 -6.74
CA SER A 80 15.36 -1.66 -8.06
C SER A 80 16.48 -0.90 -8.76
N PRO A 81 17.74 -1.39 -8.67
CA PRO A 81 18.88 -0.67 -9.22
C PRO A 81 18.79 -0.55 -10.74
N ASN A 82 18.26 -1.59 -11.41
CA ASN A 82 18.06 -1.65 -12.85
C ASN A 82 16.76 -2.41 -13.14
N LEU A 83 16.26 -2.32 -14.37
CA LEU A 83 15.08 -3.04 -14.79
C LEU A 83 15.21 -4.55 -14.56
N GLY A 84 14.15 -5.17 -14.03
CA GLY A 84 14.11 -6.61 -13.70
C GLY A 84 14.94 -7.02 -12.48
N HIS A 85 15.72 -6.12 -11.88
CA HIS A 85 16.53 -6.40 -10.71
C HIS A 85 15.93 -5.74 -9.47
N PHE A 86 15.80 -6.53 -8.40
CA PHE A 86 15.24 -6.08 -7.14
C PHE A 86 16.14 -6.50 -5.98
N LYS A 87 16.38 -5.57 -5.06
CA LYS A 87 17.13 -5.79 -3.83
C LYS A 87 16.22 -5.48 -2.65
N ASN A 88 15.95 -6.51 -1.84
CA ASN A 88 15.39 -6.32 -0.51
C ASN A 88 16.49 -5.75 0.41
N LEU A 89 16.21 -4.64 1.09
CA LEU A 89 17.15 -3.94 1.97
C LEU A 89 17.03 -4.39 3.44
N GLY A 90 16.26 -5.45 3.71
CA GLY A 90 16.19 -6.07 5.02
C GLY A 90 14.83 -6.71 5.29
N PHE A 91 14.20 -6.27 6.37
CA PHE A 91 12.90 -6.75 6.81
C PHE A 91 11.77 -6.33 5.87
N ALA A 92 10.79 -7.21 5.70
CA ALA A 92 9.64 -7.03 4.83
C ALA A 92 8.39 -7.66 5.43
N ILE A 93 7.52 -6.87 6.07
CA ILE A 93 6.20 -7.32 6.50
C ILE A 93 5.16 -6.94 5.45
N PHE A 94 4.28 -7.88 5.15
CA PHE A 94 3.05 -7.63 4.41
C PHE A 94 1.83 -7.75 5.32
N GLU A 95 1.13 -6.64 5.54
CA GLU A 95 0.03 -6.55 6.48
C GLU A 95 -1.27 -6.19 5.76
N PHE A 96 -2.34 -6.92 6.06
CA PHE A 96 -3.64 -6.77 5.40
C PHE A 96 -4.78 -7.17 6.34
N GLY A 97 -5.99 -6.67 6.09
CA GLY A 97 -7.13 -6.93 6.98
C GLY A 97 -8.47 -6.44 6.43
N GLU A 98 -9.56 -6.79 7.11
CA GLU A 98 -10.89 -6.26 6.80
C GLU A 98 -11.07 -4.86 7.41
N TYR A 99 -11.98 -4.07 6.83
CA TYR A 99 -12.37 -2.77 7.38
C TYR A 99 -13.04 -2.87 8.75
N ASP A 100 -13.78 -3.96 9.01
CA ASP A 100 -14.49 -4.21 10.27
C ASP A 100 -13.66 -4.97 11.30
N GLY A 101 -12.38 -5.24 11.00
CA GLY A 101 -11.46 -5.94 11.89
C GLY A 101 -11.72 -7.44 12.06
N LYS A 102 -12.70 -8.02 11.34
CA LYS A 102 -12.93 -9.46 11.37
C LYS A 102 -11.83 -10.21 10.63
N ILE A 103 -11.50 -11.40 11.12
CA ILE A 103 -10.63 -12.34 10.41
C ILE A 103 -11.53 -13.22 9.56
N SER A 104 -11.74 -12.84 8.31
CA SER A 104 -12.57 -13.56 7.36
C SER A 104 -11.85 -14.81 6.80
N PRO A 105 -12.58 -15.82 6.28
CA PRO A 105 -11.96 -17.00 5.67
C PRO A 105 -10.97 -16.65 4.55
N ARG A 106 -11.26 -15.62 3.75
CA ARG A 106 -10.38 -15.16 2.66
C ARG A 106 -9.05 -14.58 3.17
N LEU A 107 -9.03 -13.94 4.34
CA LEU A 107 -7.79 -13.46 4.96
C LEU A 107 -6.94 -14.63 5.44
N THR A 108 -7.56 -15.60 6.11
CA THR A 108 -6.88 -16.81 6.59
C THR A 108 -6.30 -17.63 5.44
N GLU A 109 -7.05 -17.81 4.37
CA GLU A 109 -6.59 -18.50 3.17
C GLU A 109 -5.41 -17.76 2.51
N PHE A 110 -5.54 -16.43 2.33
CA PHE A 110 -4.48 -15.64 1.73
C PHE A 110 -3.20 -15.60 2.60
N ALA A 111 -3.33 -15.50 3.92
CA ALA A 111 -2.20 -15.60 4.84
C ALA A 111 -1.47 -16.94 4.71
N LYS A 112 -2.20 -18.06 4.57
CA LYS A 112 -1.60 -19.38 4.31
C LYS A 112 -0.82 -19.40 3.00
N ILE A 113 -1.36 -18.79 1.94
CA ILE A 113 -0.67 -18.67 0.64
C ILE A 113 0.64 -17.89 0.79
N CYS A 114 0.60 -16.72 1.42
CA CYS A 114 1.78 -15.89 1.65
C CYS A 114 2.83 -16.60 2.51
N ASN A 115 2.43 -17.22 3.61
CA ASN A 115 3.35 -17.94 4.50
C ASN A 115 4.00 -19.14 3.79
N LYS A 116 3.24 -19.87 2.96
CA LYS A 116 3.79 -20.95 2.12
C LYS A 116 4.81 -20.44 1.11
N ALA A 117 4.65 -19.19 0.65
CA ALA A 117 5.59 -18.51 -0.23
C ALA A 117 6.78 -17.85 0.52
N GLY A 118 6.88 -18.00 1.85
CA GLY A 118 7.93 -17.39 2.65
C GLY A 118 7.78 -15.88 2.85
N ILE A 119 6.58 -15.33 2.62
CA ILE A 119 6.27 -13.91 2.85
C ILE A 119 5.80 -13.77 4.30
N GLU A 120 6.51 -12.96 5.08
CA GLU A 120 6.10 -12.62 6.44
C GLU A 120 4.82 -11.78 6.41
N THR A 121 3.76 -12.28 7.04
CA THR A 121 2.45 -11.62 7.02
C THR A 121 1.86 -11.33 8.38
N ILE A 122 1.09 -10.24 8.44
CA ILE A 122 0.23 -9.89 9.58
C ILE A 122 -1.21 -9.74 9.10
N VAL A 123 -2.12 -10.50 9.70
CA VAL A 123 -3.56 -10.31 9.52
C VAL A 123 -4.05 -9.31 10.56
N SER A 124 -4.30 -8.08 10.13
CA SER A 124 -4.59 -6.95 11.01
C SER A 124 -6.08 -6.84 11.32
N LYS A 125 -6.41 -6.67 12.61
CA LYS A 125 -7.77 -6.30 13.05
C LYS A 125 -8.03 -4.79 12.97
N GLN A 126 -7.00 -4.00 12.66
CA GLN A 126 -7.06 -2.53 12.64
C GLN A 126 -6.31 -1.97 11.42
N ILE A 127 -6.54 -2.58 10.25
CA ILE A 127 -5.77 -2.29 9.04
C ILE A 127 -5.80 -0.81 8.63
N GLN A 128 -6.93 -0.12 8.87
CA GLN A 128 -7.03 1.31 8.59
C GLN A 128 -6.08 2.12 9.47
N THR A 129 -6.06 1.85 10.77
CA THR A 129 -5.12 2.46 11.72
C THR A 129 -3.67 2.24 11.30
N GLU A 130 -3.32 1.01 10.93
CA GLU A 130 -1.95 0.66 10.53
C GLU A 130 -1.52 1.34 9.22
N ARG A 131 -2.44 1.42 8.25
CA ARG A 131 -2.21 2.18 7.02
C ARG A 131 -2.03 3.67 7.29
N TRP A 132 -2.80 4.24 8.22
CA TRP A 132 -2.67 5.65 8.60
C TRP A 132 -1.37 5.95 9.33
N LYS A 133 -0.94 5.10 10.27
CA LYS A 133 0.38 5.22 10.90
C LYS A 133 1.50 5.27 9.86
N LYS A 134 1.49 4.33 8.90
CA LYS A 134 2.46 4.33 7.80
C LYS A 134 2.33 5.56 6.91
N TYR A 135 1.11 5.99 6.61
CA TYR A 135 0.86 7.17 5.78
C TYR A 135 1.41 8.44 6.42
N ILE A 136 1.21 8.63 7.73
CA ILE A 136 1.75 9.75 8.50
C ILE A 136 3.28 9.80 8.37
N VAL A 137 3.95 8.66 8.59
CA VAL A 137 5.41 8.53 8.42
C VAL A 137 5.85 8.91 7.00
N ASN A 138 5.16 8.39 5.98
CA ASN A 138 5.48 8.68 4.57
C ASN A 138 5.29 10.17 4.24
N CYS A 139 4.18 10.78 4.63
CA CYS A 139 3.91 12.19 4.39
C CYS A 139 4.90 13.11 5.10
N THR A 140 5.42 12.71 6.26
CA THR A 140 6.45 13.48 6.94
C THR A 140 7.82 13.26 6.29
N PHE A 141 8.34 12.03 6.30
CA PHE A 141 9.75 11.80 5.94
C PHE A 141 9.99 11.81 4.44
N ASN A 142 9.10 11.26 3.61
CA ASN A 142 9.35 11.24 2.16
C ASN A 142 9.31 12.65 1.58
N ILE A 143 8.42 13.51 2.07
CA ILE A 143 8.29 14.90 1.60
C ILE A 143 9.49 15.72 2.07
N ILE A 144 9.79 15.68 3.37
CA ILE A 144 10.91 16.46 3.94
C ILE A 144 12.24 16.01 3.33
N SER A 145 12.47 14.70 3.18
CA SER A 145 13.67 14.17 2.51
C SER A 145 13.75 14.60 1.04
N ALA A 146 12.64 14.56 0.30
CA ALA A 146 12.62 14.96 -1.11
C ALA A 146 12.97 16.44 -1.31
N ILE A 147 12.51 17.33 -0.42
CA ILE A 147 12.77 18.78 -0.48
C ILE A 147 14.20 19.09 -0.02
N THR A 148 14.61 18.55 1.13
CA THR A 148 15.89 18.88 1.77
C THR A 148 17.07 18.11 1.20
N LYS A 149 16.82 17.03 0.46
CA LYS A 149 17.81 16.03 -0.01
C LYS A 149 18.58 15.34 1.13
N LEU A 150 18.08 15.44 2.36
CA LEU A 150 18.66 14.79 3.52
C LEU A 150 18.13 13.36 3.67
N ARG A 151 19.01 12.49 4.15
CA ARG A 151 18.60 11.16 4.63
C ARG A 151 17.89 11.27 5.98
N VAL A 152 17.14 10.22 6.34
CA VAL A 152 16.38 10.17 7.61
C VAL A 152 17.30 10.36 8.83
N ASP A 153 18.50 9.79 8.84
CA ASP A 153 19.47 9.99 9.93
C ASP A 153 19.86 11.46 10.09
N GLN A 154 20.08 12.16 8.98
CA GLN A 154 20.42 13.59 8.98
C GLN A 154 19.24 14.46 9.42
N ILE A 155 18.03 14.13 8.96
CA ILE A 155 16.78 14.79 9.39
C ILE A 155 16.62 14.68 10.90
N LEU A 156 16.81 13.48 11.45
CA LEU A 156 16.66 13.23 12.87
C LEU A 156 17.74 13.93 13.70
N ASN A 157 18.94 14.17 13.15
CA ASN A 157 20.02 14.86 13.85
C ASN A 157 19.91 16.40 13.86
N SER A 158 19.05 17.02 13.04
CA SER A 158 18.75 18.46 13.13
C SER A 158 17.55 18.72 14.03
N PHE A 159 17.71 19.59 15.03
CA PHE A 159 16.63 19.98 15.93
C PHE A 159 15.48 20.67 15.18
N GLU A 160 15.81 21.59 14.28
CA GLU A 160 14.87 22.39 13.50
C GLU A 160 14.02 21.51 12.58
N ILE A 161 14.67 20.62 11.83
CA ILE A 161 13.98 19.73 10.89
C ILE A 161 13.18 18.67 11.63
N ARG A 162 13.68 18.16 12.77
CA ARG A 162 12.92 17.26 13.64
C ARG A 162 11.65 17.93 14.18
N ASN A 163 11.73 19.20 14.59
CA ASN A 163 10.56 19.96 15.02
C ASN A 163 9.54 20.15 13.88
N LEU A 164 10.01 20.39 12.66
CA LEU A 164 9.14 20.41 11.48
C LEU A 164 8.44 19.05 11.30
N CYS A 165 9.17 17.93 11.39
CA CYS A 165 8.59 16.60 11.30
C CYS A 165 7.47 16.38 12.33
N VAL A 166 7.71 16.75 13.60
CA VAL A 166 6.72 16.61 14.67
C VAL A 166 5.47 17.44 14.39
N ARG A 167 5.62 18.68 13.90
CA ARG A 167 4.48 19.54 13.53
C ARG A 167 3.65 18.92 12.40
N THR A 168 4.31 18.46 11.34
CA THR A 168 3.64 17.76 10.23
C THR A 168 2.89 16.51 10.70
N MET A 169 3.50 15.69 11.56
CA MET A 169 2.84 14.50 12.11
C MET A 169 1.61 14.87 12.95
N LYS A 170 1.69 15.92 13.78
CA LYS A 170 0.56 16.40 14.59
C LYS A 170 -0.64 16.81 13.72
N GLU A 171 -0.40 17.54 12.63
CA GLU A 171 -1.46 17.91 11.68
C GLU A 171 -2.14 16.67 11.07
N LEU A 172 -1.36 15.69 10.63
CA LEU A 172 -1.90 14.46 10.04
C LEU A 172 -2.64 13.59 11.07
N ILE A 173 -2.21 13.58 12.34
CA ILE A 173 -2.91 12.91 13.44
C ILE A 173 -4.27 13.58 13.67
N ILE A 174 -4.36 14.91 13.63
CA ILE A 174 -5.65 15.61 13.76
C ILE A 174 -6.61 15.18 12.65
N ILE A 175 -6.14 15.12 11.40
CA ILE A 175 -6.96 14.66 10.26
C ILE A 175 -7.41 13.20 10.45
N TYR A 176 -6.51 12.33 10.93
CA TYR A 176 -6.86 10.94 11.24
C TYR A 176 -7.99 10.87 12.29
N ARG A 177 -7.86 11.61 13.40
CA ARG A 177 -8.87 11.64 14.46
C ARG A 177 -10.21 12.15 13.93
N ILE A 178 -10.21 13.20 13.12
CA ILE A 178 -11.44 13.72 12.52
C ILE A 178 -12.15 12.64 11.69
N ARG A 179 -11.37 11.81 10.99
CA ARG A 179 -11.90 10.80 10.09
C ARG A 179 -12.43 9.53 10.80
N PHE A 180 -11.85 9.14 11.93
CA PHE A 180 -12.16 7.85 12.58
C PHE A 180 -12.62 7.93 14.03
N GLU A 181 -12.38 9.04 14.73
CA GLU A 181 -12.74 9.19 16.16
C GLU A 181 -13.91 10.15 16.36
N THR A 182 -14.11 11.14 15.48
CA THR A 182 -15.15 12.16 15.66
C THR A 182 -16.35 12.04 14.72
N CYS A 183 -16.38 11.04 13.83
CA CYS A 183 -17.53 10.78 12.97
C CYS A 183 -18.16 9.45 13.40
N PRO A 184 -19.42 9.45 13.91
CA PRO A 184 -20.09 8.24 14.40
C PRO A 184 -20.34 7.20 13.29
#